data_AF-A0A351E9A3-F1
#
_entry.id   AF-A0A351E9A3-F1
#
_cell.length_a   1.000
_cell.length_b   1.000
_cell.length_c   1.000
_cell.angle_alpha   90.00
_cell.angle_beta   90.00
_cell.angle_gamma   90.00
#
_symmetry.space_group_name_H-M   'P 1'
#
loop_
_entity.id
_entity.type
_entity.pdbx_description
1 polymer ?
#
loop_
_entity_poly.entity_id
_entity_poly.type
_entity_poly.pdbx_seq_one_letter_code
_entity_poly.pdbx_strand_id
1 'polypeptide(L)' 'MKDFMKPVAGNKMVELKAEINDLKALLAKTDDPDRIRHLKKVISEKQTYYNILVDKVRLAK' A
#
# COMPACT_ATOMS: atom_id res chain seq x y z
N MET A 1 -18.90 16.31 11.37
CA MET A 1 -18.60 15.40 10.23
C MET A 1 -17.14 14.89 10.34
N LYS A 2 -16.74 14.26 11.46
CA LYS A 2 -15.35 13.81 11.70
C LYS A 2 -15.20 12.28 11.87
N ASP A 3 -16.31 11.55 11.91
CA ASP A 3 -16.33 10.13 12.30
C ASP A 3 -16.50 9.12 11.16
N PHE A 4 -16.89 9.57 9.96
CA PHE A 4 -17.10 8.67 8.81
C PHE A 4 -15.80 8.23 8.10
N MET A 5 -14.69 8.96 8.28
CA MET A 5 -13.43 8.67 7.56
C MET A 5 -12.55 7.63 8.24
N LYS A 6 -12.66 7.45 9.57
CA LYS A 6 -11.82 6.48 10.31
C LYS A 6 -12.05 5.02 9.89
N PRO A 7 -13.29 4.54 9.71
CA PRO A 7 -13.53 3.16 9.26
C PRO A 7 -13.03 2.92 7.83
N VAL A 8 -13.26 3.90 6.94
CA VAL A 8 -12.91 3.81 5.52
C VAL A 8 -11.39 3.84 5.30
N ALA A 9 -10.67 4.73 6.01
CA ALA A 9 -9.22 4.80 5.94
C ALA A 9 -8.55 3.55 6.54
N GLY A 10 -9.09 3.00 7.64
CA GLY A 10 -8.61 1.73 8.21
C GLY A 10 -8.75 0.56 7.25
N ASN A 11 -9.91 0.43 6.59
CA ASN A 11 -10.15 -0.62 5.61
C ASN A 11 -9.20 -0.50 4.40
N LYS A 12 -9.01 0.74 3.88
CA LYS A 12 -8.12 0.98 2.75
C LYS A 12 -6.65 0.71 3.07
N MET A 13 -6.20 1.02 4.29
CA MET A 13 -4.85 0.68 4.74
C MET A 13 -4.62 -0.83 4.86
N VAL A 14 -5.62 -1.59 5.30
CA VAL A 14 -5.53 -3.06 5.37
C VAL A 14 -5.45 -3.66 3.97
N GLU A 15 -6.31 -3.22 3.05
CA GLU A 15 -6.27 -3.62 1.64
C GLU A 15 -4.90 -3.34 1.01
N LEU A 16 -4.37 -2.12 1.15
CA LEU A 16 -3.06 -1.75 0.62
C LEU A 16 -1.94 -2.62 1.19
N LYS A 17 -2.00 -2.93 2.48
CA LYS A 17 -0.98 -3.78 3.12
C LYS A 17 -1.01 -5.20 2.57
N ALA A 18 -2.21 -5.76 2.32
CA ALA A 18 -2.36 -7.06 1.69
C ALA A 18 -1.82 -7.03 0.24
N GLU A 19 -2.23 -6.05 -0.57
CA GLU A 19 -1.75 -5.90 -1.94
C GLU A 19 -0.22 -5.76 -2.04
N ILE A 20 0.40 -4.97 -1.14
CA ILE A 20 1.86 -4.82 -1.09
C ILE A 20 2.53 -6.16 -0.79
N ASN A 21 1.97 -6.97 0.12
CA ASN A 21 2.52 -8.27 0.46
C ASN A 21 2.40 -9.26 -0.70
N ASP A 22 1.24 -9.28 -1.38
CA ASP A 22 1.02 -10.13 -2.55
C ASP A 22 2.00 -9.78 -3.68
N LEU A 23 2.20 -8.49 -3.93
CA LEU A 23 3.15 -8.01 -4.93
C LEU A 23 4.60 -8.36 -4.57
N LYS A 24 4.97 -8.30 -3.28
CA LYS A 24 6.30 -8.75 -2.81
C LYS A 24 6.48 -10.26 -2.98
N ALA A 25 5.45 -11.04 -2.70
CA ALA A 25 5.46 -12.49 -2.91
C ALA A 25 5.57 -12.84 -4.41
N LEU A 26 4.90 -12.07 -5.27
CA LEU A 26 5.02 -12.20 -6.72
C LEU A 26 6.43 -11.82 -7.20
N LEU A 27 6.97 -10.70 -6.72
CA LEU A 27 8.32 -10.25 -7.04
C LEU A 27 9.38 -11.30 -6.68
N ALA A 28 9.25 -11.96 -5.54
CA ALA A 28 10.19 -13.00 -5.09
C ALA A 28 10.21 -14.25 -6.00
N LYS A 29 9.19 -14.43 -6.85
CA LYS A 29 9.04 -15.57 -7.77
C LYS A 29 9.21 -15.16 -9.23
N THR A 30 9.55 -13.90 -9.51
CA THR A 30 9.64 -13.37 -10.87
C THR A 30 11.10 -13.27 -11.29
N ASP A 31 11.45 -13.89 -12.42
CA ASP A 31 12.82 -13.86 -12.96
C ASP A 31 13.00 -12.89 -14.13
N ASP A 32 11.90 -12.39 -14.70
CA ASP A 32 11.92 -11.41 -15.79
C ASP A 32 12.36 -10.02 -15.28
N PRO A 33 13.50 -9.47 -15.75
CA PRO A 33 14.02 -8.18 -15.31
C PRO A 33 13.08 -6.99 -15.53
N ASP A 34 12.29 -6.98 -16.61
CA ASP A 34 11.36 -5.89 -16.90
C ASP A 34 10.16 -5.97 -15.96
N ARG A 35 9.66 -7.18 -15.72
CA ARG A 35 8.58 -7.41 -14.77
C ARG A 35 9.01 -7.13 -13.33
N ILE A 36 10.24 -7.48 -12.95
CA ILE A 36 10.85 -7.11 -11.67
C ILE A 36 10.88 -5.58 -11.49
N ARG A 37 11.36 -4.84 -12.51
CA ARG A 37 11.40 -3.37 -12.47
C ARG A 37 9.99 -2.79 -12.30
N HIS A 38 9.03 -3.30 -13.06
CA HIS A 38 7.64 -2.87 -12.96
C HIS A 38 7.05 -3.15 -11.56
N LEU A 39 7.20 -4.38 -11.04
CA LEU A 39 6.70 -4.76 -9.72
C LEU A 39 7.30 -3.89 -8.60
N LYS A 40 8.61 -3.62 -8.65
CA LYS A 40 9.27 -2.72 -7.69
C LYS A 40 8.68 -1.31 -7.73
N LYS A 41 8.41 -0.78 -8.92
CA LYS A 41 7.76 0.53 -9.10
C LYS A 41 6.36 0.53 -8.46
N VAL A 42 5.53 -0.46 -8.79
CA VAL A 42 4.16 -0.57 -8.27
C VAL A 42 4.14 -0.72 -6.74
N ILE A 43 5.05 -1.53 -6.17
CA ILE A 43 5.19 -1.69 -4.72
C ILE A 43 5.53 -0.33 -4.07
N SER A 44 6.48 0.41 -4.64
CA SER A 44 6.89 1.73 -4.13
C SER A 44 5.75 2.74 -4.13
N GLU A 45 4.96 2.80 -5.21
CA GLU A 45 3.80 3.69 -5.34
C GLU A 45 2.74 3.35 -4.27
N LYS A 46 2.43 2.07 -4.08
CA LYS A 46 1.46 1.63 -3.06
C LYS A 46 1.97 1.87 -1.64
N GLN A 47 3.27 1.65 -1.38
CA GLN A 47 3.88 1.98 -0.08
C GLN A 47 3.81 3.47 0.21
N THR A 48 4.06 4.32 -0.79
CA THR A 48 3.92 5.78 -0.66
C THR A 48 2.50 6.16 -0.27
N TYR A 49 1.50 5.59 -0.95
CA TYR A 49 0.10 5.86 -0.63
C TYR A 49 -0.29 5.37 0.77
N TYR A 50 0.16 4.19 1.18
CA TYR A 50 -0.04 3.68 2.53
C TYR A 50 0.54 4.64 3.59
N ASN A 51 1.76 5.13 3.39
CA ASN A 51 2.40 6.06 4.31
C ASN A 51 1.63 7.38 4.42
N ILE A 52 1.14 7.93 3.31
CA ILE A 52 0.29 9.12 3.31
C ILE A 52 -0.98 8.89 4.14
N LEU A 53 -1.61 7.72 4.02
CA LEU A 53 -2.79 7.39 4.82
C LEU A 53 -2.47 7.25 6.31
N VAL A 54 -1.33 6.61 6.65
CA VAL A 54 -0.83 6.52 8.04
C VAL A 54 -0.64 7.91 8.62
N ASP A 55 0.02 8.82 7.89
CA ASP A 55 0.28 10.17 8.37
C ASP A 55 -1.01 10.97 8.53
N LYS A 56 -1.98 10.83 7.63
CA LYS A 56 -3.32 11.41 7.79
C LYS A 56 -4.03 10.90 9.05
N VAL A 57 -3.93 9.60 9.35
CA VAL A 57 -4.51 9.02 10.57
C VAL A 57 -3.79 9.53 11.83
N ARG A 58 -2.46 9.67 11.78
CA ARG A 58 -1.67 10.22 12.89
C ARG A 58 -2.01 11.68 13.18
N LEU A 59 -2.11 12.52 12.15
CA LEU A 59 -2.43 13.95 12.28
C LEU A 59 -3.89 14.21 12.64
N ALA A 60 -4.78 13.25 12.41
CA ALA A 60 -6.19 13.32 12.79
C ALA A 60 -6.47 12.88 14.25
N LYS A 61 -5.45 12.35 14.95
CA LYS A 61 -5.49 12.10 16.40
C LYS A 61 -5.08 13.35 17.16
#